data_AF-A0A1H7TAF4-F1
#
_entry.id   AF-A0A1H7TAF4-F1
#
_cell.length_a   1.000
_cell.length_b   1.000
_cell.length_c   1.000
_cell.angle_alpha   90.00
_cell.angle_beta   90.00
_cell.angle_gamma   90.00
#
_symmetry.space_group_name_H-M   'P 1'
#
loop_
_entity.id
_entity.type
_entity.pdbx_description
1 polymer ?
#
loop_
_entity_poly.entity_id
_entity_poly.type
_entity_poly.pdbx_seq_one_letter_code
_entity_poly.pdbx_strand_id
1 'polypeptide(L)'
;MKNIIKLSFLFISVLILSGCEPEDGENGVSGLNSLTVFSKEDSGSNCQYGGIKIELGLDVNSNFVLETNEIETTKFVCGGIDDPISKETRIILHNNNGGASGTSGNYINTYPAIIKFDKRNWSKLRSVVYTASIKSDNSNNSAIVELYDATNFRTISNSVLATRNTEYENVISNNLVESLPEEEINIYLRLRSENNTGDNVWISNKSELIIKQEN
;
A
#
# COMPACT_ATOMS: atom_id res chain seq x y z
N MET A 1 -54.89 -70.38 63.41
CA MET A 1 -55.40 -71.44 62.53
C MET A 1 -55.77 -70.83 61.18
N LYS A 2 -55.22 -71.43 60.12
CA LYS A 2 -55.43 -71.31 58.67
C LYS A 2 -56.46 -70.30 58.08
N ASN A 3 -55.91 -69.52 57.14
CA ASN A 3 -56.35 -69.27 55.76
C ASN A 3 -57.57 -68.38 55.48
N ILE A 4 -57.29 -67.16 54.98
CA ILE A 4 -58.18 -66.38 54.12
C ILE A 4 -57.61 -66.46 52.69
N ILE A 5 -58.39 -67.01 51.77
CA ILE A 5 -58.10 -67.12 50.33
C ILE A 5 -59.05 -66.16 49.59
N LYS A 6 -58.52 -65.61 48.48
CA LYS A 6 -59.16 -64.90 47.36
C LYS A 6 -59.02 -63.38 47.36
N LEU A 7 -57.82 -62.93 46.96
CA LEU A 7 -57.63 -61.59 46.42
C LEU A 7 -57.91 -61.64 44.91
N SER A 8 -59.06 -61.11 44.55
CA SER A 8 -59.56 -60.91 43.19
C SER A 8 -58.96 -59.63 42.60
N PHE A 9 -58.46 -59.71 41.36
CA PHE A 9 -58.30 -58.64 40.37
C PHE A 9 -57.61 -57.31 40.77
N LEU A 10 -56.35 -57.16 40.33
CA LEU A 10 -55.84 -55.88 39.82
C LEU A 10 -54.73 -56.12 38.78
N PHE A 11 -55.12 -56.56 37.57
CA PHE A 11 -54.27 -56.49 36.38
C PHE A 11 -54.47 -55.09 35.78
N ILE A 12 -53.69 -54.11 36.23
CA ILE A 12 -53.68 -52.75 35.66
C ILE A 12 -52.24 -52.40 35.25
N SER A 13 -52.11 -52.25 33.92
CA SER A 13 -51.09 -51.51 33.17
C SER A 13 -49.62 -51.86 33.39
N VAL A 14 -49.13 -52.84 32.63
CA VAL A 14 -47.82 -52.67 31.98
C VAL A 14 -48.08 -51.82 30.74
N LEU A 15 -48.11 -50.50 30.93
CA LEU A 15 -48.13 -49.55 29.82
C LEU A 15 -46.68 -49.38 29.34
N ILE A 16 -46.51 -49.67 28.06
CA ILE A 16 -45.31 -49.60 27.24
C ILE A 16 -44.46 -48.36 27.56
N LEU A 17 -43.30 -48.56 28.19
CA LEU A 17 -42.18 -47.61 28.13
C LEU A 17 -41.40 -47.93 26.84
N SER A 18 -41.94 -47.55 25.68
CA SER A 18 -41.08 -47.26 24.54
C SER A 18 -40.65 -45.81 24.72
N GLY A 19 -39.56 -45.61 25.46
CA GLY A 19 -38.84 -44.36 25.40
C GLY A 19 -38.52 -44.08 23.94
N CYS A 20 -38.98 -42.96 23.41
CA CYS A 20 -38.45 -42.42 22.18
C CYS A 20 -36.99 -42.06 22.51
N GLU A 21 -36.03 -42.91 22.14
CA GLU A 21 -34.65 -42.46 22.09
C GLU A 21 -34.61 -41.32 21.07
N PRO A 22 -34.13 -40.12 21.42
CA PRO A 22 -33.86 -39.13 20.40
C PRO A 22 -32.80 -39.72 19.48
N GLU A 23 -33.18 -40.05 18.24
CA GLU A 23 -32.20 -40.25 17.19
C GLU A 23 -31.54 -38.89 16.97
N ASP A 24 -30.31 -38.74 17.44
CA ASP A 24 -29.47 -37.64 17.02
C ASP A 24 -29.35 -37.75 15.50
N GLY A 25 -29.84 -36.73 14.78
CA GLY A 25 -29.79 -36.70 13.32
C GLY A 25 -28.36 -36.89 12.83
N GLU A 26 -28.18 -37.63 11.74
CA GLU A 26 -26.86 -37.83 11.14
C GLU A 26 -26.16 -36.48 10.92
N ASN A 27 -24.87 -36.42 11.29
CA ASN A 27 -24.06 -35.25 10.98
C ASN A 27 -24.09 -34.99 9.47
N GLY A 28 -24.32 -33.74 9.08
CA GLY A 28 -24.17 -33.33 7.69
C GLY A 28 -22.75 -33.58 7.17
N VAL A 29 -22.62 -33.78 5.87
CA VAL A 29 -21.31 -33.90 5.21
C VAL A 29 -20.52 -32.60 5.43
N SER A 30 -19.25 -32.72 5.81
CA SER A 30 -18.34 -31.57 5.91
C SER A 30 -18.27 -30.84 4.57
N GLY A 31 -18.39 -29.51 4.61
CA GLY A 31 -18.20 -28.68 3.42
C GLY A 31 -16.75 -28.66 2.95
N LEU A 32 -16.54 -28.31 1.67
CA LEU A 32 -15.22 -28.05 1.12
C LEU A 32 -14.62 -26.76 1.69
N ASN A 33 -13.30 -26.67 1.74
CA ASN A 33 -12.63 -25.42 2.12
C ASN A 33 -12.71 -24.41 0.98
N SER A 34 -13.01 -23.16 1.30
CA SER A 34 -12.81 -22.04 0.37
C SER A 34 -11.42 -21.47 0.59
N LEU A 35 -10.60 -21.47 -0.46
CA LEU A 35 -9.25 -20.92 -0.42
C LEU A 35 -9.21 -19.59 -1.17
N THR A 36 -8.39 -18.67 -0.66
CA THR A 36 -8.09 -17.40 -1.31
C THR A 36 -6.58 -17.24 -1.41
N VAL A 37 -6.09 -17.06 -2.64
CA VAL A 37 -4.68 -16.85 -2.93
C VAL A 37 -4.48 -15.43 -3.46
N PHE A 38 -3.48 -14.75 -2.91
CA PHE A 38 -3.05 -13.43 -3.35
C PHE A 38 -1.71 -13.57 -4.07
N SER A 39 -1.61 -12.99 -5.26
CA SER A 39 -0.37 -12.91 -6.01
C SER A 39 -0.20 -11.52 -6.61
N LYS A 40 1.04 -11.18 -6.96
CA LYS A 40 1.36 -9.91 -7.61
C LYS A 40 0.74 -9.86 -9.01
N GLU A 41 0.08 -8.76 -9.34
CA GLU A 41 -0.33 -8.43 -10.71
C GLU A 41 0.65 -7.39 -11.29
N ASP A 42 1.33 -7.76 -12.37
CA ASP A 42 2.25 -6.86 -13.06
C ASP A 42 1.51 -5.71 -13.75
N SER A 43 2.25 -4.65 -14.07
CA SER A 43 1.69 -3.55 -14.87
C SER A 43 1.34 -4.08 -16.27
N GLY A 44 0.10 -3.92 -16.68
CA GLY A 44 -0.36 -4.47 -17.94
C GLY A 44 -1.85 -4.28 -18.18
N SER A 45 -2.44 -5.20 -18.93
CA SER A 45 -3.83 -5.12 -19.38
C SER A 45 -4.84 -5.16 -18.25
N ASN A 46 -4.55 -5.86 -17.15
CA ASN A 46 -5.49 -5.96 -16.02
C ASN A 46 -5.35 -4.75 -15.09
N CYS A 47 -4.12 -4.32 -14.79
CA CYS A 47 -3.85 -3.12 -13.99
C CYS A 47 -2.75 -2.27 -14.62
N GLN A 48 -3.09 -1.07 -15.09
CA GLN A 48 -2.15 -0.13 -15.75
C GLN A 48 -0.90 0.16 -14.90
N TYR A 49 -1.07 0.25 -13.57
CA TYR A 49 0.01 0.52 -12.62
C TYR A 49 0.34 -0.71 -11.75
N GLY A 50 -0.05 -1.92 -12.20
CA GLY A 50 -0.02 -3.17 -11.44
C GLY A 50 -0.91 -3.17 -10.20
N GLY A 51 -0.92 -4.28 -9.47
CA GLY A 51 -1.81 -4.46 -8.32
C GLY A 51 -1.70 -5.86 -7.71
N ILE A 52 -2.82 -6.33 -7.16
CA ILE A 52 -2.94 -7.67 -6.57
C ILE A 52 -3.95 -8.47 -7.39
N LYS A 53 -3.54 -9.68 -7.78
CA LYS A 53 -4.42 -10.71 -8.30
C LYS A 53 -4.94 -11.55 -7.14
N ILE A 54 -6.26 -11.67 -7.05
CA ILE A 54 -6.97 -12.43 -6.02
C ILE A 54 -7.68 -13.59 -6.71
N GLU A 55 -7.33 -14.81 -6.32
CA GLU A 55 -7.93 -16.04 -6.82
C GLU A 55 -8.70 -16.72 -5.68
N LEU A 56 -9.96 -17.08 -5.97
CA LEU A 56 -10.83 -17.77 -5.03
C LEU A 56 -11.36 -19.05 -5.66
N GLY A 57 -11.50 -20.08 -4.85
CA GLY A 57 -12.07 -21.34 -5.27
C GLY A 57 -12.30 -22.31 -4.12
N LEU A 58 -12.95 -23.43 -4.44
CA LEU A 58 -13.16 -24.53 -3.52
C LEU A 58 -12.05 -25.56 -3.71
N ASP A 59 -11.43 -25.97 -2.61
CA ASP A 59 -10.44 -27.06 -2.56
C ASP A 59 -11.17 -28.41 -2.70
N VAL A 60 -11.42 -28.83 -3.94
CA VAL A 60 -12.24 -30.02 -4.25
C VAL A 60 -11.47 -31.31 -3.96
N ASN A 61 -10.14 -31.25 -3.99
CA ASN A 61 -9.29 -32.41 -3.71
C ASN A 61 -8.84 -32.48 -2.24
N SER A 62 -9.16 -31.45 -1.43
CA SER A 62 -8.85 -31.34 0.00
C SER A 62 -7.36 -31.36 0.34
N ASN A 63 -6.52 -30.75 -0.51
CA ASN A 63 -5.07 -30.71 -0.34
C ASN A 63 -4.54 -29.39 0.27
N PHE A 64 -5.43 -28.44 0.59
CA PHE A 64 -5.13 -27.11 1.13
C PHE A 64 -4.31 -26.20 0.19
N VAL A 65 -4.31 -26.48 -1.11
CA VAL A 65 -3.67 -25.68 -2.15
C VAL A 65 -4.72 -25.35 -3.20
N LEU A 66 -4.85 -24.08 -3.57
CA LEU A 66 -5.76 -23.70 -4.64
C LEU A 66 -5.12 -24.00 -6.00
N GLU A 67 -5.51 -25.10 -6.64
CA GLU A 67 -4.99 -25.51 -7.94
C GLU A 67 -5.69 -24.77 -9.09
N THR A 68 -5.08 -24.73 -10.28
CA THR A 68 -5.61 -23.96 -11.41
C THR A 68 -7.01 -24.40 -11.86
N ASN A 69 -7.32 -25.69 -11.73
CA ASN A 69 -8.64 -26.27 -12.02
C ASN A 69 -9.68 -25.99 -10.92
N GLU A 70 -9.27 -25.47 -9.77
CA GLU A 70 -10.13 -25.18 -8.62
C GLU A 70 -10.49 -23.69 -8.53
N ILE A 71 -9.83 -22.83 -9.31
CA ILE A 71 -10.09 -21.40 -9.33
C ILE A 71 -11.44 -21.11 -10.00
N GLU A 72 -12.37 -20.59 -9.22
CA GLU A 72 -13.70 -20.21 -9.69
C GLU A 72 -13.79 -18.71 -10.02
N THR A 73 -13.04 -17.89 -9.29
CA THR A 73 -13.07 -16.44 -9.44
C THR A 73 -11.67 -15.85 -9.41
N THR A 74 -11.38 -15.00 -10.40
CA THR A 74 -10.20 -14.12 -10.40
C THR A 74 -10.67 -12.67 -10.34
N LYS A 75 -10.10 -11.89 -9.41
CA LYS A 75 -10.29 -10.44 -9.31
C LYS A 75 -8.94 -9.75 -9.30
N PHE A 76 -8.93 -8.52 -9.78
CA PHE A 76 -7.77 -7.65 -9.76
C PHE A 76 -8.09 -6.44 -8.90
N VAL A 77 -7.24 -6.17 -7.91
CA VAL A 77 -7.28 -4.93 -7.16
C VAL A 77 -6.20 -4.03 -7.76
N CYS A 78 -6.65 -3.11 -8.62
CA CYS A 78 -5.78 -2.11 -9.21
C CYS A 78 -5.70 -0.91 -8.28
N GLY A 79 -4.52 -0.69 -7.75
CA GLY A 79 -4.25 0.35 -6.77
C GLY A 79 -2.80 0.16 -6.42
N GLY A 80 -1.92 0.82 -7.17
CA GLY A 80 -0.52 0.83 -6.79
C GLY A 80 -0.43 1.24 -5.32
N ILE A 81 0.27 0.41 -4.53
CA ILE A 81 0.68 0.69 -3.15
C ILE A 81 -0.43 0.44 -2.11
N ASP A 82 -0.64 -0.84 -1.81
CA ASP A 82 -0.46 -1.42 -0.47
C ASP A 82 -0.26 -2.92 -0.69
N ASP A 83 0.74 -3.22 -1.52
CA ASP A 83 1.10 -4.58 -1.90
C ASP A 83 1.91 -5.20 -0.76
N PRO A 84 1.42 -6.25 -0.06
CA PRO A 84 2.20 -6.98 0.93
C PRO A 84 3.47 -7.63 0.34
N ILE A 85 3.62 -7.60 -0.99
CA ILE A 85 4.77 -8.10 -1.76
C ILE A 85 5.77 -6.97 -2.11
N SER A 86 5.49 -5.69 -1.80
CA SER A 86 6.43 -4.59 -2.10
C SER A 86 7.08 -4.02 -0.83
N LYS A 87 8.41 -3.82 -0.86
CA LYS A 87 9.13 -3.09 0.20
C LYS A 87 9.07 -1.60 -0.11
N GLU A 88 8.44 -0.84 0.77
CA GLU A 88 8.50 0.62 0.76
C GLU A 88 9.60 1.12 1.68
N THR A 89 10.46 2.00 1.17
CA THR A 89 11.43 2.75 1.94
C THR A 89 11.12 4.25 1.82
N ARG A 90 11.01 4.94 2.95
CA ARG A 90 10.84 6.39 3.02
C ARG A 90 12.09 7.04 3.57
N ILE A 91 12.68 7.95 2.80
CA ILE A 91 13.87 8.71 3.18
C ILE A 91 13.46 10.17 3.33
N ILE A 92 13.81 10.80 4.43
CA ILE A 92 13.48 12.21 4.68
C ILE A 92 14.43 13.12 3.87
N LEU A 93 13.86 13.95 3.00
CA LEU A 93 14.57 14.99 2.23
C LEU A 93 14.53 16.36 2.90
N HIS A 94 13.51 16.61 3.72
CA HIS A 94 13.33 17.84 4.48
C HIS A 94 12.40 17.57 5.67
N ASN A 95 12.56 18.29 6.78
CA ASN A 95 11.72 18.13 7.97
C ASN A 95 11.47 19.41 8.77
N ASN A 96 11.82 20.58 8.24
CA ASN A 96 11.71 21.86 8.94
C ASN A 96 10.88 22.85 8.11
N ASN A 97 10.95 24.14 8.44
CA ASN A 97 10.50 25.21 7.57
C ASN A 97 11.72 25.84 6.89
N GLY A 98 11.65 25.99 5.58
CA GLY A 98 12.70 26.61 4.77
C GLY A 98 12.11 27.66 3.85
N GLY A 99 12.81 28.78 3.68
CA GLY A 99 12.46 29.84 2.74
C GLY A 99 13.52 29.96 1.66
N ALA A 100 13.10 30.28 0.43
CA ALA A 100 13.99 30.63 -0.66
C ALA A 100 13.42 31.82 -1.44
N SER A 101 14.29 32.56 -2.12
CA SER A 101 13.93 33.61 -3.06
C SER A 101 14.88 33.57 -4.26
N GLY A 102 14.42 34.10 -5.39
CA GLY A 102 15.15 34.05 -6.66
C GLY A 102 15.04 32.72 -7.41
N THR A 103 15.53 32.71 -8.64
CA THR A 103 15.37 31.60 -9.61
C THR A 103 16.44 30.52 -9.50
N SER A 104 17.52 30.79 -8.78
CA SER A 104 18.62 29.84 -8.59
C SER A 104 18.44 28.95 -7.36
N GLY A 105 17.60 29.34 -6.40
CA GLY A 105 17.43 28.60 -5.15
C GLY A 105 18.71 28.56 -4.30
N ASN A 106 19.59 29.57 -4.44
CA ASN A 106 20.98 29.56 -3.92
C ASN A 106 21.13 29.56 -2.39
N TYR A 107 20.04 29.62 -1.61
CA TYR A 107 20.11 29.31 -0.18
C TYR A 107 20.07 27.79 0.03
N ILE A 108 21.15 27.11 -0.37
CA ILE A 108 21.42 25.69 -0.15
C ILE A 108 21.85 25.44 1.31
N ASN A 109 21.27 26.17 2.26
CA ASN A 109 21.51 25.89 3.67
C ASN A 109 20.35 25.04 4.18
N THR A 110 20.65 23.77 4.48
CA THR A 110 19.89 22.84 5.33
C THR A 110 18.74 22.01 4.73
N TYR A 111 18.91 21.45 3.53
CA TYR A 111 18.20 20.20 3.20
C TYR A 111 19.10 19.01 3.53
N PRO A 112 18.66 17.99 4.30
CA PRO A 112 19.38 16.72 4.34
C PRO A 112 19.47 16.17 2.92
N ALA A 113 20.70 16.07 2.42
CA ALA A 113 20.98 15.47 1.13
C ALA A 113 21.03 13.94 1.26
N ILE A 114 20.53 13.23 0.26
CA ILE A 114 20.86 11.81 0.11
C ILE A 114 22.21 11.75 -0.59
N ILE A 115 23.24 11.43 0.18
CA ILE A 115 24.63 11.37 -0.29
C ILE A 115 24.89 10.00 -0.91
N LYS A 116 25.55 9.98 -2.07
CA LYS A 116 25.90 8.75 -2.80
C LYS A 116 24.70 7.84 -3.08
N PHE A 117 23.60 8.45 -3.50
CA PHE A 117 22.45 7.69 -3.99
C PHE A 117 22.80 7.06 -5.34
N ASP A 118 22.57 5.76 -5.47
CA ASP A 118 22.70 5.05 -6.73
C ASP A 118 21.49 4.14 -6.90
N LYS A 119 20.68 4.41 -7.95
CA LYS A 119 19.46 3.63 -8.22
C LYS A 119 19.77 2.18 -8.60
N ARG A 120 20.97 1.89 -9.10
CA ARG A 120 21.41 0.54 -9.51
C ARG A 120 21.55 -0.42 -8.31
N ASN A 121 21.68 0.12 -7.09
CA ASN A 121 21.66 -0.66 -5.85
C ASN A 121 20.27 -1.19 -5.49
N TRP A 122 19.22 -0.82 -6.25
CA TRP A 122 17.83 -1.22 -6.05
C TRP A 122 17.41 -2.16 -7.18
N SER A 123 17.82 -3.43 -7.11
CA SER A 123 17.71 -4.40 -8.21
C SER A 123 16.27 -4.73 -8.65
N LYS A 124 15.27 -4.44 -7.81
CA LYS A 124 13.84 -4.61 -8.08
C LYS A 124 13.06 -3.29 -7.99
N LEU A 125 13.70 -2.18 -8.39
CA LEU A 125 13.12 -0.85 -8.29
C LEU A 125 11.88 -0.70 -9.18
N ARG A 126 10.74 -0.41 -8.57
CA ARG A 126 9.45 -0.21 -9.24
C ARG A 126 9.07 1.26 -9.35
N SER A 127 9.28 2.00 -8.26
CA SER A 127 8.83 3.38 -8.16
C SER A 127 9.78 4.19 -7.30
N VAL A 128 10.03 5.42 -7.76
CA VAL A 128 10.62 6.48 -6.95
C VAL A 128 9.77 7.72 -7.12
N VAL A 129 9.17 8.20 -6.04
CA VAL A 129 8.42 9.47 -6.02
C VAL A 129 8.90 10.30 -4.84
N TYR A 130 8.72 11.62 -4.90
CA TYR A 130 8.92 12.45 -3.72
C TYR A 130 7.71 13.33 -3.44
N THR A 131 7.56 13.72 -2.18
CA THR A 131 6.52 14.63 -1.71
C THR A 131 7.14 15.87 -1.09
N ALA A 132 6.45 17.01 -1.19
CA ALA A 132 6.81 18.24 -0.52
C ALA A 132 5.57 19.07 -0.17
N SER A 133 5.68 19.96 0.82
CA SER A 133 4.62 20.90 1.20
C SER A 133 5.13 22.32 0.96
N ILE A 134 4.63 23.00 -0.08
CA ILE A 134 5.19 24.28 -0.54
C ILE A 134 4.12 25.37 -0.66
N LYS A 135 4.54 26.63 -0.55
CA LYS A 135 3.71 27.80 -0.83
C LYS A 135 4.54 28.95 -1.39
N SER A 136 3.87 29.93 -1.99
CA SER A 136 4.45 31.22 -2.34
C SER A 136 3.82 32.34 -1.53
N ASP A 137 4.58 33.35 -1.11
CA ASP A 137 3.96 34.53 -0.49
C ASP A 137 3.23 35.42 -1.52
N ASN A 138 3.42 35.19 -2.82
CA ASN A 138 2.79 35.95 -3.90
C ASN A 138 2.20 35.01 -4.96
N SER A 139 0.88 35.10 -5.18
CA SER A 139 0.18 34.27 -6.17
C SER A 139 0.57 34.52 -7.62
N ASN A 140 1.33 35.58 -7.91
CA ASN A 140 1.89 35.85 -9.23
C ASN A 140 3.30 35.24 -9.43
N ASN A 141 3.91 34.67 -8.39
CA ASN A 141 5.23 34.04 -8.46
C ASN A 141 5.16 32.61 -7.93
N SER A 142 5.50 31.61 -8.74
CA SER A 142 5.37 30.23 -8.31
C SER A 142 6.50 29.81 -7.37
N ALA A 143 6.15 29.08 -6.32
CA ALA A 143 7.09 28.24 -5.59
C ALA A 143 7.36 26.98 -6.40
N ILE A 144 8.63 26.68 -6.65
CA ILE A 144 9.06 25.53 -7.43
C ILE A 144 9.96 24.66 -6.55
N VAL A 145 9.63 23.38 -6.47
CA VAL A 145 10.45 22.37 -5.80
C VAL A 145 10.82 21.26 -6.78
N GLU A 146 12.07 20.81 -6.73
CA GLU A 146 12.58 19.78 -7.64
C GLU A 146 13.69 18.96 -6.99
N LEU A 147 13.94 17.75 -7.50
CA LEU A 147 15.14 17.01 -7.14
C LEU A 147 16.32 17.52 -7.98
N TYR A 148 17.43 17.77 -7.31
CA TYR A 148 18.64 18.31 -7.89
C TYR A 148 19.80 17.35 -7.67
N ASP A 149 20.46 16.98 -8.76
CA ASP A 149 21.72 16.24 -8.76
C ASP A 149 22.85 17.23 -8.45
N ALA A 150 23.26 17.24 -7.18
CA ALA A 150 24.31 18.12 -6.68
C ALA A 150 25.72 17.63 -7.05
N THR A 151 25.86 16.39 -7.54
CA THR A 151 27.14 15.89 -8.06
C THR A 151 27.42 16.50 -9.43
N ASN A 152 26.43 16.54 -10.30
CA ASN A 152 26.57 17.00 -11.69
C ASN A 152 25.94 18.37 -11.97
N PHE A 153 25.47 19.08 -10.94
CA PHE A 153 24.86 20.41 -11.01
C PHE A 153 23.71 20.52 -12.02
N ARG A 154 22.77 19.57 -11.99
CA ARG A 154 21.62 19.53 -12.91
C ARG A 154 20.32 19.14 -12.22
N THR A 155 19.21 19.63 -12.75
CA THR A 155 17.87 19.20 -12.31
C THR A 155 17.59 17.77 -12.81
N ILE A 156 16.98 16.96 -11.95
CA ILE A 156 16.47 15.64 -12.35
C ILE A 156 15.19 15.84 -13.17
N SER A 157 15.15 15.31 -14.38
CA SER A 157 14.00 15.49 -15.29
C SER A 157 12.71 14.97 -14.64
N ASN A 158 11.56 15.55 -15.02
CA ASN A 158 10.23 15.19 -14.49
C ASN A 158 10.03 15.32 -12.97
N SER A 159 11.03 15.83 -12.24
CA SER A 159 10.93 16.07 -10.80
C SER A 159 10.42 17.46 -10.45
N VAL A 160 10.18 18.35 -11.42
CA VAL A 160 9.80 19.74 -11.13
C VAL A 160 8.31 19.83 -10.77
N LEU A 161 8.02 20.31 -9.57
CA LEU A 161 6.67 20.60 -9.08
C LEU A 161 6.56 22.09 -8.74
N ALA A 162 5.38 22.68 -8.95
CA ALA A 162 5.17 24.09 -8.73
C ALA A 162 3.78 24.39 -8.15
N THR A 163 3.69 25.45 -7.35
CA THR A 163 2.43 26.04 -6.89
C THR A 163 2.49 27.55 -6.87
N ARG A 164 1.33 28.19 -7.05
CA ARG A 164 1.11 29.63 -6.81
C ARG A 164 0.25 29.88 -5.58
N ASN A 165 -0.07 28.84 -4.82
CA ASN A 165 -0.91 28.98 -3.63
C ASN A 165 -0.18 29.75 -2.55
N THR A 166 -0.93 30.65 -1.90
CA THR A 166 -0.45 31.42 -0.73
C THR A 166 -0.53 30.63 0.58
N GLU A 167 -1.22 29.50 0.54
CA GLU A 167 -1.28 28.49 1.59
C GLU A 167 -0.44 27.26 1.19
N TYR A 168 -0.02 26.48 2.19
CA TYR A 168 0.76 25.27 1.94
C TYR A 168 -0.03 24.23 1.15
N GLU A 169 0.54 23.82 0.02
CA GLU A 169 0.03 22.74 -0.82
C GLU A 169 0.96 21.54 -0.76
N ASN A 170 0.39 20.35 -0.54
CA ASN A 170 1.13 19.10 -0.63
C ASN A 170 1.21 18.67 -2.09
N VAL A 171 2.41 18.62 -2.64
CA VAL A 171 2.71 18.19 -4.00
C VAL A 171 3.39 16.82 -3.98
N ILE A 172 3.12 16.02 -5.01
CA ILE A 172 3.71 14.69 -5.21
C ILE A 172 4.24 14.59 -6.65
N SER A 173 5.43 14.02 -6.82
CA SER A 173 6.01 13.81 -8.15
C SER A 173 5.37 12.64 -8.87
N ASN A 174 5.48 12.64 -10.19
CA ASN A 174 5.34 11.43 -10.98
C ASN A 174 6.46 10.42 -10.64
N ASN A 175 6.36 9.20 -11.17
CA ASN A 175 7.41 8.20 -11.01
C ASN A 175 8.71 8.64 -11.71
N LEU A 176 9.81 8.61 -10.98
CA LEU A 176 11.12 9.14 -11.39
C LEU A 176 12.13 8.05 -11.75
N VAL A 177 11.77 6.77 -11.76
CA VAL A 177 12.70 5.65 -12.09
C VAL A 177 13.47 5.89 -13.39
N GLU A 178 12.76 6.29 -14.44
CA GLU A 178 13.33 6.59 -15.76
C GLU A 178 14.10 7.92 -15.80
N SER A 179 13.83 8.82 -14.85
CA SER A 179 14.44 10.14 -14.82
C SER A 179 15.69 10.22 -13.95
N LEU A 180 15.86 9.27 -13.02
CA LEU A 180 17.06 9.13 -12.22
C LEU A 180 18.22 8.60 -13.08
N PRO A 181 19.44 9.15 -12.93
CA PRO A 181 20.57 8.72 -13.74
C PRO A 181 21.10 7.34 -13.33
N GLU A 182 21.77 6.65 -14.25
CA GLU A 182 22.43 5.35 -14.03
C GLU A 182 23.84 5.51 -13.41
N GLU A 183 23.98 6.39 -12.42
CA GLU A 183 25.24 6.70 -11.75
C GLU A 183 25.03 7.11 -10.28
N GLU A 184 26.11 7.12 -9.49
CA GLU A 184 26.08 7.58 -8.10
C GLU A 184 26.00 9.12 -8.05
N ILE A 185 24.95 9.65 -7.43
CA ILE A 185 24.68 11.09 -7.31
C ILE A 185 24.32 11.51 -5.88
N ASN A 186 24.52 12.79 -5.57
CA ASN A 186 23.99 13.41 -4.37
C ASN A 186 22.64 14.06 -4.69
N ILE A 187 21.56 13.59 -4.09
CA ILE A 187 20.21 14.11 -4.33
C ILE A 187 19.87 15.17 -3.29
N TYR A 188 19.54 16.36 -3.78
CA TYR A 188 19.11 17.50 -2.98
C TYR A 188 17.66 17.82 -3.33
N LEU A 189 16.88 18.28 -2.35
CA LEU A 189 15.60 18.94 -2.61
C LEU A 189 15.86 20.43 -2.79
N ARG A 190 15.56 20.98 -3.96
CA ARG A 190 15.80 22.40 -4.25
C ARG A 190 14.47 23.14 -4.30
N LEU A 191 14.37 24.21 -3.50
CA LEU A 191 13.27 25.17 -3.52
C LEU A 191 13.74 26.48 -4.17
N ARG A 192 12.95 27.03 -5.09
CA ARG A 192 13.21 28.31 -5.75
C ARG A 192 11.90 28.98 -6.16
N SER A 193 11.97 30.28 -6.41
CA SER A 193 10.87 31.02 -7.03
C SER A 193 10.96 30.95 -8.56
N GLU A 194 9.83 31.08 -9.25
CA GLU A 194 9.75 31.15 -10.71
C GLU A 194 10.45 32.42 -11.25
N ASN A 195 10.23 33.56 -10.59
CA ASN A 195 10.74 34.86 -10.99
C ASN A 195 11.56 35.51 -9.86
N ASN A 196 12.60 36.27 -10.22
CA ASN A 196 13.41 37.01 -9.25
C ASN A 196 12.75 38.35 -8.88
N THR A 197 11.69 38.29 -8.06
CA THR A 197 10.89 39.46 -7.65
C THR A 197 11.16 39.93 -6.21
N GLY A 198 12.01 39.23 -5.47
CA GLY A 198 12.22 39.46 -4.02
C GLY A 198 11.16 38.82 -3.13
N ASP A 199 10.12 38.21 -3.72
CA ASP A 199 9.14 37.39 -2.99
C ASP A 199 9.79 36.12 -2.46
N ASN A 200 9.32 35.67 -1.28
CA ASN A 200 9.74 34.41 -0.71
C ASN A 200 8.79 33.28 -1.10
N VAL A 201 9.37 32.11 -1.28
CA VAL A 201 8.68 30.83 -1.39
C VAL A 201 9.11 29.96 -0.24
N TRP A 202 8.21 29.08 0.21
CA TRP A 202 8.39 28.32 1.42
C TRP A 202 8.18 26.83 1.19
N ILE A 203 8.91 26.05 1.96
CA ILE A 203 8.64 24.64 2.20
C ILE A 203 8.42 24.43 3.70
N SER A 204 7.57 23.48 4.04
CA SER A 204 7.28 23.09 5.42
C SER A 204 7.11 21.58 5.51
N ASN A 205 6.98 21.10 6.74
CA ASN A 205 6.67 19.71 7.07
C ASN A 205 7.76 18.75 6.54
N LYS A 206 7.46 17.47 6.65
CA LYS A 206 8.32 16.42 6.14
C LYS A 206 8.15 16.27 4.62
N SER A 207 9.26 16.37 3.90
CA SER A 207 9.36 15.95 2.50
C SER A 207 10.07 14.60 2.46
N GLU A 208 9.54 13.65 1.69
CA GLU A 208 10.05 12.28 1.65
C GLU A 208 10.36 11.85 0.22
N LEU A 209 11.47 11.12 0.04
CA LEU A 209 11.67 10.25 -1.11
C LEU A 209 11.09 8.87 -0.76
N ILE A 210 10.14 8.42 -1.55
CA ILE A 210 9.43 7.16 -1.35
C ILE A 210 9.88 6.20 -2.47
N ILE A 211 10.56 5.14 -2.07
CA ILE A 211 11.12 4.14 -2.95
C ILE A 211 10.39 2.82 -2.76
N LYS A 212 9.98 2.17 -3.84
CA LYS A 212 9.26 0.89 -3.80
C LYS A 212 10.00 -0.13 -4.62
N GLN A 213 10.19 -1.30 -4.02
CA GLN A 213 10.80 -2.45 -4.64
C GLN A 213 9.86 -3.64 -4.60
N GLU A 214 9.97 -4.51 -5.59
CA GLU A 214 9.36 -5.83 -5.54
C GLU A 214 10.12 -6.71 -4.55
N ASN A 215 9.44 -7.58 -3.80
CA ASN A 215 10.09 -8.59 -2.96
C ASN A 215 10.90 -9.58 -3.78
#